data_AF-A0A846TN95-F1
#
_entry.id   AF-A0A846TN95-F1
#
_cell.length_a   1.000
_cell.length_b   1.000
_cell.length_c   1.000
_cell.angle_alpha   90.00
_cell.angle_beta   90.00
_cell.angle_gamma   90.00
#
_symmetry.space_group_name_H-M   'P 1'
#
loop_
_entity.id
_entity.type
_entity.pdbx_description
1 polymer ?
#
loop_
_entity_poly.entity_id
_entity_poly.type
_entity_poly.pdbx_seq_one_letter_code
_entity_poly.pdbx_strand_id
1 'polypeptide(L)'
;MSPLERFYETTAKLVQVLEGTFDRDEKILLLDKLLAERDVLLKEIKRPDPEEAELAEKVIKLNQKLDTLLAKEKTLIQKDLKDLKNRKEKSDMYQNPYASVSVDGMFYDKRN
;
A
#
# COMPACT_ATOMS: atom_id res chain seq x y z
N MET A 1 0.36 -31.23 -7.91
CA MET A 1 -0.20 -29.95 -7.46
C MET A 1 -0.49 -29.12 -8.70
N SER A 2 -1.75 -28.81 -8.96
CA SER A 2 -2.15 -28.09 -10.17
C SER A 2 -1.75 -26.59 -10.09
N PRO A 3 -1.64 -25.88 -11.22
CA PRO A 3 -1.38 -24.44 -11.21
C PRO A 3 -2.42 -23.65 -10.40
N LEU A 4 -3.68 -24.11 -10.42
CA LEU A 4 -4.78 -23.48 -9.67
C LEU A 4 -4.62 -23.69 -8.16
N GLU A 5 -4.20 -24.88 -7.71
CA GLU A 5 -3.88 -25.15 -6.30
C GLU A 5 -2.76 -24.26 -5.81
N ARG A 6 -1.68 -24.14 -6.58
CA ARG A 6 -0.55 -23.26 -6.22
C ARG A 6 -0.99 -21.80 -6.16
N PHE A 7 -1.82 -21.36 -7.11
CA PHE A 7 -2.37 -20.02 -7.10
C PHE A 7 -3.23 -19.76 -5.86
N TYR A 8 -4.06 -20.72 -5.46
CA TYR A 8 -4.84 -20.67 -4.23
C TYR A 8 -3.93 -20.52 -3.00
N GLU A 9 -2.89 -21.35 -2.89
CA GLU A 9 -1.94 -21.30 -1.77
C GLU A 9 -1.19 -19.98 -1.69
N THR A 10 -0.68 -19.47 -2.82
CA THR A 10 0.02 -18.18 -2.88
C THR A 10 -0.93 -17.04 -2.51
N THR A 11 -2.19 -17.10 -2.95
CA THR A 11 -3.22 -16.12 -2.57
C THR A 11 -3.55 -16.21 -1.07
N ALA A 12 -3.59 -17.40 -0.49
CA ALA A 12 -3.83 -17.59 0.94
C ALA A 12 -2.67 -17.05 1.79
N LYS A 13 -1.42 -17.29 1.35
CA LYS A 13 -0.22 -16.71 1.98
C LYS A 13 -0.24 -15.18 1.91
N LEU A 14 -0.62 -14.58 0.79
CA LEU A 14 -0.78 -13.12 0.68
C LEU A 14 -1.77 -12.57 1.70
N VAL A 15 -2.95 -13.20 1.82
CA VAL A 15 -3.96 -12.82 2.81
C VAL A 15 -3.40 -12.92 4.22
N GLN A 16 -2.69 -14.00 4.54
CA GLN A 16 -2.05 -14.18 5.84
C GLN A 16 -0.99 -13.11 6.14
N VAL A 17 -0.18 -12.71 5.15
CA VAL A 17 0.81 -11.64 5.30
C VAL A 17 0.14 -10.28 5.51
N LEU A 18 -0.98 -10.01 4.82
CA LEU A 18 -1.72 -8.76 4.96
C LEU A 18 -2.48 -8.66 6.30
N GLU A 19 -2.99 -9.77 6.83
CA GLU A 19 -3.71 -9.83 8.11
C GLU A 19 -2.77 -10.01 9.31
N GLY A 20 -1.57 -10.54 9.08
CA GLY A 20 -0.57 -10.79 10.12
C GLY A 20 0.18 -9.54 10.56
N THR A 21 0.87 -9.68 11.69
CA THR A 21 1.78 -8.68 12.25
C THR A 21 3.20 -9.01 11.81
N PHE A 22 3.66 -8.36 10.74
CA PHE A 22 5.02 -8.42 10.25
C PHE A 22 5.70 -7.07 10.42
N ASP A 23 7.03 -7.05 10.50
CA ASP A 23 7.76 -5.81 10.29
C ASP A 23 7.43 -5.23 8.91
N ARG A 24 7.44 -3.91 8.78
CA ARG A 24 7.03 -3.22 7.56
C ARG A 24 7.88 -3.63 6.36
N ASP A 25 9.20 -3.69 6.52
CA ASP A 25 10.11 -3.97 5.43
C ASP A 25 10.03 -5.44 5.03
N GLU A 26 9.93 -6.34 6.02
CA GLU A 26 9.69 -7.77 5.79
C GLU A 26 8.35 -8.01 5.08
N LYS A 27 7.29 -7.33 5.50
CA LYS A 27 5.96 -7.42 4.88
C LYS A 27 6.02 -7.03 3.41
N ILE A 28 6.70 -5.92 3.08
CA ILE A 28 6.85 -5.44 1.70
C ILE A 28 7.58 -6.49 0.85
N LEU A 29 8.72 -7.00 1.34
CA LEU A 29 9.50 -8.01 0.62
C LEU A 29 8.70 -9.30 0.38
N LEU A 30 7.90 -9.73 1.35
CA LEU A 30 7.04 -10.91 1.22
C LEU A 30 5.91 -10.66 0.23
N LEU A 31 5.25 -9.50 0.28
CA LEU A 31 4.20 -9.13 -0.66
C LEU A 31 4.72 -9.09 -2.09
N ASP A 32 5.85 -8.45 -2.35
CA ASP A 32 6.43 -8.35 -3.70
C ASP A 32 6.77 -9.73 -4.27
N LYS A 33 7.38 -10.59 -3.46
CA LYS A 33 7.70 -11.98 -3.87
C LYS A 33 6.44 -12.77 -4.21
N LEU A 34 5.44 -12.74 -3.33
CA LEU A 34 4.21 -13.52 -3.50
C LEU A 34 3.36 -12.98 -4.66
N LEU A 35 3.32 -11.66 -4.88
CA LEU A 35 2.64 -11.05 -6.03
C LEU A 35 3.31 -11.45 -7.34
N ALA A 36 4.64 -11.42 -7.41
CA ALA A 36 5.38 -11.86 -8.58
C ALA A 36 5.16 -13.35 -8.89
N GLU A 37 5.19 -14.20 -7.88
CA GLU A 37 4.89 -15.64 -8.02
C GLU A 37 3.45 -15.86 -8.52
N ARG A 38 2.50 -15.12 -7.96
CA ARG A 38 1.08 -15.18 -8.35
C ARG A 38 0.85 -14.77 -9.80
N ASP A 39 1.56 -13.75 -10.29
CA ASP A 39 1.48 -13.30 -11.69
C ASP A 39 2.01 -14.33 -12.69
N VAL A 40 3.04 -15.09 -12.30
CA VAL A 40 3.54 -16.21 -13.12
C VAL A 40 2.51 -17.33 -13.16
N LEU A 41 1.99 -17.74 -12.00
CA LEU A 41 0.97 -18.80 -11.89
C LEU A 41 -0.30 -18.46 -12.67
N LEU A 42 -0.75 -17.20 -12.65
CA LEU A 42 -1.94 -16.77 -13.38
C LEU A 42 -1.84 -17.03 -14.89
N LYS A 43 -0.62 -16.98 -15.47
CA LYS A 43 -0.38 -17.27 -16.89
C LYS A 43 -0.41 -18.76 -17.21
N GLU A 44 -0.20 -19.60 -16.20
CA GLU A 44 -0.20 -21.06 -16.33
C GLU A 44 -1.59 -21.68 -16.10
N ILE A 45 -2.49 -20.96 -15.43
CA ILE A 45 -3.87 -21.40 -15.22
C ILE A 45 -4.60 -21.49 -16.56
N LYS A 46 -4.96 -22.72 -16.94
CA LYS A 46 -5.86 -22.99 -18.05
C LYS A 46 -7.29 -23.07 -17.54
N ARG A 47 -8.26 -23.23 -18.45
CA ARG A 47 -9.66 -23.45 -18.08
C ARG A 47 -9.73 -24.60 -17.06
N PRO A 48 -10.33 -24.39 -15.88
CA PRO A 48 -10.37 -25.42 -14.85
C PRO A 48 -11.21 -26.61 -15.33
N ASP A 49 -10.73 -27.81 -14.99
CA ASP A 49 -11.46 -29.05 -15.22
C ASP A 49 -12.67 -29.14 -14.26
N PRO A 50 -13.67 -29.99 -14.54
CA PRO A 50 -14.84 -30.14 -13.67
C PRO A 50 -14.49 -30.50 -12.23
N GLU A 51 -13.40 -31.24 -12.02
CA GLU A 51 -12.88 -31.63 -10.70
C GLU A 51 -12.28 -30.44 -9.94
N GLU A 52 -11.85 -29.39 -10.65
CA GLU A 52 -11.28 -28.16 -10.09
C GLU A 52 -12.33 -27.06 -9.87
N ALA A 53 -13.59 -27.29 -10.23
CA ALA A 53 -14.65 -26.28 -10.18
C ALA A 53 -14.86 -25.71 -8.76
N GLU A 54 -14.87 -26.58 -7.74
CA GLU A 54 -14.98 -26.15 -6.34
C GLU A 54 -13.76 -25.32 -5.89
N LEU A 55 -12.57 -25.69 -6.34
CA LEU A 55 -11.34 -24.96 -6.04
C LEU A 55 -11.35 -23.59 -6.72
N ALA A 56 -11.79 -23.51 -7.97
CA ALA A 56 -11.94 -22.26 -8.69
C ALA A 56 -12.89 -21.28 -7.97
N GLU A 57 -14.01 -21.78 -7.42
CA GLU A 57 -14.92 -20.95 -6.63
C GLU A 57 -14.27 -20.43 -5.35
N LYS A 58 -13.51 -21.28 -4.64
CA LYS A 58 -12.73 -20.88 -3.46
C LYS A 58 -11.68 -19.83 -3.81
N VAL A 59 -10.98 -19.99 -4.93
CA VAL A 59 -10.00 -19.01 -5.44
C VAL A 59 -10.65 -17.66 -5.68
N ILE A 60 -11.83 -17.62 -6.33
CA ILE A 60 -12.54 -16.36 -6.60
C ILE A 60 -12.90 -15.65 -5.29
N LYS A 61 -13.46 -16.37 -4.31
CA LYS A 61 -13.81 -15.79 -2.99
C LYS A 61 -12.57 -15.29 -2.25
N LEU A 62 -11.49 -16.05 -2.27
CA LEU A 62 -10.24 -15.66 -1.64
C LEU A 62 -9.63 -14.44 -2.32
N ASN A 63 -9.75 -14.34 -3.64
CA ASN A 63 -9.27 -13.21 -4.40
C ASN A 63 -10.01 -11.92 -4.06
N GLN A 64 -11.34 -11.99 -3.94
CA GLN A 64 -12.14 -10.84 -3.49
C GLN A 64 -11.69 -10.34 -2.11
N LYS A 65 -11.40 -11.27 -1.19
CA LYS A 65 -10.84 -10.92 0.12
C LYS A 65 -9.47 -10.24 -0.03
N LEU A 66 -8.57 -10.80 -0.84
CA LEU A 66 -7.26 -10.23 -1.11
C LEU A 66 -7.36 -8.79 -1.67
N ASP A 67 -8.25 -8.56 -2.62
CA ASP A 67 -8.45 -7.24 -3.23
C ASP A 67 -8.85 -6.19 -2.18
N THR A 68 -9.74 -6.54 -1.24
CA THR A 68 -10.13 -5.63 -0.16
C THR A 68 -8.96 -5.30 0.79
N LEU A 69 -8.12 -6.28 1.10
CA LEU A 69 -6.97 -6.10 1.98
C LEU A 69 -5.89 -5.25 1.31
N LEU A 70 -5.59 -5.48 0.03
CA LEU A 70 -4.65 -4.66 -0.73
C LEU A 70 -5.13 -3.21 -0.88
N ALA A 71 -6.42 -3.00 -1.12
CA ALA A 71 -7.00 -1.65 -1.18
C ALA A 71 -6.87 -0.91 0.16
N LYS A 72 -7.09 -1.62 1.27
CA LYS A 72 -6.89 -1.08 2.63
C LYS A 72 -5.41 -0.72 2.87
N GLU A 73 -4.49 -1.63 2.55
CA GLU A 73 -3.05 -1.39 2.70
C GLU A 73 -2.59 -0.18 1.88
N LYS A 74 -3.02 -0.09 0.62
CA LYS A 74 -2.76 1.07 -0.25
C LYS A 74 -3.23 2.37 0.37
N THR A 75 -4.44 2.38 0.96
CA THR A 75 -5.01 3.57 1.60
C THR A 75 -4.19 3.99 2.83
N LEU A 76 -3.71 3.03 3.63
CA LEU A 76 -2.83 3.29 4.77
C LEU A 76 -1.52 3.93 4.30
N ILE A 77 -0.87 3.36 3.27
CA ILE A 77 0.36 3.90 2.70
C ILE A 77 0.15 5.34 2.18
N GLN A 78 -0.97 5.60 1.49
CA GLN A 78 -1.29 6.94 0.99
C GLN A 78 -1.47 7.96 2.12
N LYS A 79 -2.09 7.54 3.23
CA LYS A 79 -2.26 8.39 4.41
C LYS A 79 -0.90 8.71 5.04
N ASP A 80 -0.03 7.71 5.20
CA ASP A 80 1.31 7.89 5.77
C ASP A 80 2.14 8.86 4.92
N LEU A 81 2.10 8.73 3.60
CA LEU A 81 2.78 9.66 2.68
C LEU A 81 2.26 11.10 2.82
N LYS A 82 0.95 11.28 2.96
CA LYS A 82 0.34 12.61 3.18
C LYS A 82 0.78 13.20 4.52
N ASP A 83 0.79 12.39 5.57
CA ASP A 83 1.19 12.83 6.91
C ASP A 83 2.68 13.20 6.97
N LEU A 84 3.55 12.46 6.28
CA LEU A 84 4.97 12.80 6.12
C LEU A 84 5.16 14.13 5.38
N LYS A 85 4.41 14.35 4.30
CA LYS A 85 4.46 15.62 3.54
C LYS A 85 4.03 16.80 4.41
N ASN A 86 2.91 16.67 5.13
CA ASN A 86 2.40 17.71 6.02
C ASN A 86 3.39 18.04 7.16
N ARG A 87 4.07 17.03 7.71
CA ARG A 87 5.10 17.25 8.75
C ARG A 87 6.29 18.04 8.20
N LYS A 88 6.73 17.74 6.98
CA LYS A 88 7.80 18.47 6.31
C LYS A 88 7.42 19.94 6.08
N GLU A 89 6.24 20.20 5.52
CA GLU A 89 5.74 21.57 5.30
C GLU A 89 5.64 22.37 6.60
N LYS A 90 5.18 21.75 7.70
CA LYS A 90 5.15 22.39 9.02
C LYS A 90 6.55 22.67 9.55
N SER A 91 7.47 21.71 9.44
CA SER A 91 8.86 21.89 9.87
C SER A 91 9.54 23.03 9.11
N ASP A 92 9.33 23.13 7.80
CA ASP A 92 9.89 24.20 6.96
C ASP A 92 9.30 25.58 7.34
N MET A 93 8.02 25.66 7.69
CA MET A 93 7.38 26.89 8.22
C MET A 93 7.99 27.36 9.56
N TYR A 94 8.34 26.44 10.47
CA TYR A 94 8.98 26.81 11.75
C TYR A 94 10.47 27.14 11.61
N GLN A 95 11.15 26.63 10.58
CA GLN A 95 12.55 26.99 10.32
C GLN A 95 12.72 28.35 9.65
N ASN A 96 11.68 28.90 9.03
CA ASN A 96 11.75 30.23 8.42
C ASN A 96 10.55 31.14 8.75
N PRO A 97 10.32 31.50 10.04
CA PRO A 97 9.17 32.31 10.46
C PRO A 97 9.17 33.75 9.92
N TYR A 98 10.29 34.19 9.32
CA TYR A 98 10.50 35.57 8.88
C TYR A 98 10.68 35.74 7.36
N ALA A 99 10.72 34.66 6.57
CA ALA A 99 10.83 34.79 5.11
C ALA A 99 9.60 35.42 4.46
N SER A 100 8.44 35.39 5.13
CA SER A 100 7.22 36.06 4.67
C SER A 100 6.95 37.39 5.39
N VAL A 101 7.91 37.98 6.09
CA VAL A 101 7.79 39.40 6.48
C VAL A 101 8.14 40.20 5.23
N SER A 102 7.11 40.45 4.42
CA SER A 102 7.13 41.58 3.48
C SER A 102 7.54 42.81 4.27
N VAL A 103 8.71 43.36 3.93
CA VAL A 103 9.25 44.59 4.51
C VAL A 103 8.37 45.76 4.08
N ASP A 104 7.20 45.88 4.71
CA ASP A 104 6.49 47.16 4.81
C ASP A 104 6.96 47.84 6.09
N GLY A 105 8.28 47.95 6.21
CA GLY A 105 8.96 48.62 7.30
C GLY A 105 8.99 50.12 7.04
N MET A 106 7.86 50.80 7.23
CA MET A 106 7.84 52.25 7.39
C MET A 106 7.24 52.63 8.76
N PHE A 107 8.09 52.63 9.79
CA PHE A 107 7.90 53.50 10.93
C PHE A 107 8.81 54.72 10.73
N TYR A 108 8.23 55.82 10.25
CA TYR A 108 8.85 57.14 10.39
C TYR A 108 8.24 57.83 11.61
N ASP A 109 8.90 57.68 12.75
CA ASP A 109 8.76 58.66 13.83
C ASP A 109 9.50 59.92 13.38
N LYS A 110 8.75 60.93 12.92
CA LYS A 110 9.28 62.29 12.79
C LYS A 110 8.59 63.16 13.84
N ARG A 111 9.25 63.26 14.99
CA ARG A 111 9.20 64.42 15.87
C ARG A 111 9.36 65.71 15.07
N ASN A 112 8.37 66.60 15.17
CA ASN A 112 8.50 68.05 15.35
C ASN A 112 7.15 68.60 15.79
#